data_AF-A0A2J8MM45-F1
#
_entry.id   AF-A0A2J8MM45-F1
#
_cell.length_a   1.000
_cell.length_b   1.000
_cell.length_c   1.000
_cell.angle_alpha   90.00
_cell.angle_beta   90.00
_cell.angle_gamma   90.00
#
_symmetry.space_group_name_H-M   'P 1'
#
loop_
_entity.id
_entity.type
_entity.pdbx_description
1 polymer ?
#
loop_
_entity_poly.entity_id
_entity_poly.type
_entity_poly.pdbx_seq_one_letter_code
_entity_poly.pdbx_strand_id
1 'polypeptide(L)'
;MCGTVSSPGIVTFVQLQIQQSKEPRAQDLDRIRLSTYRTACKLRFVQKKCNLHLVDIWNVIEALRENALNNLDPNTELNVSRLEAVLSTIFYQLNKRMPTT
;
A
#
# COMPACT_ATOMS: atom_id res chain seq x y z
N MET A 1 -27.21 7.87 -13.52
CA MET A 1 -26.97 6.96 -12.37
C MET A 1 -25.65 6.23 -12.59
N CYS A 2 -24.87 6.05 -11.53
CA CYS A 2 -23.52 5.46 -11.48
C CYS A 2 -22.41 6.35 -12.04
N GLY A 3 -21.97 7.32 -11.23
CA GLY A 3 -20.73 8.04 -11.46
C GLY A 3 -19.54 7.14 -11.13
N THR A 4 -18.74 6.83 -12.15
CA THR A 4 -17.42 6.26 -11.96
C THR A 4 -16.54 7.33 -11.33
N VAL A 5 -16.36 7.24 -10.01
CA VAL A 5 -15.33 8.00 -9.30
C VAL A 5 -13.98 7.35 -9.65
N SER A 6 -13.56 7.48 -10.90
CA SER A 6 -12.16 7.34 -11.26
C SER A 6 -11.44 8.49 -10.58
N SER A 7 -11.03 8.30 -9.33
CA SER A 7 -10.15 9.23 -8.64
C SER A 7 -8.74 9.05 -9.21
N PRO A 8 -8.25 9.98 -10.05
CA PRO A 8 -6.86 9.95 -10.52
C PRO A 8 -5.85 10.09 -9.36
N GLY A 9 -6.28 10.35 -8.12
CA GLY A 9 -5.40 10.56 -6.97
C GLY A 9 -4.67 9.32 -6.47
N ILE A 10 -5.33 8.17 -6.32
CA ILE A 10 -4.72 6.99 -5.66
C ILE A 10 -3.81 6.20 -6.60
N VAL A 11 -4.23 5.98 -7.85
CA VAL A 11 -3.37 5.31 -8.85
C VAL A 11 -2.12 6.15 -9.10
N THR A 12 -2.26 7.47 -9.28
CA THR A 12 -1.12 8.37 -9.44
C THR A 12 -0.25 8.45 -8.18
N PHE A 13 -0.84 8.40 -6.98
CA PHE A 13 -0.11 8.34 -5.72
C PHE A 13 0.70 7.05 -5.59
N VAL A 14 0.10 5.89 -5.88
CA VAL A 14 0.80 4.59 -5.87
C VAL A 14 1.90 4.59 -6.94
N GLN A 15 1.63 5.07 -8.15
CA GLN A 15 2.65 5.22 -9.21
C GLN A 15 3.81 6.13 -8.77
N LEU A 16 3.52 7.28 -8.14
CA LEU A 16 4.53 8.21 -7.61
C LEU A 16 5.36 7.57 -6.48
N GLN A 17 4.73 6.84 -5.57
CA GLN A 17 5.43 6.12 -4.49
C GLN A 17 6.32 5.01 -5.04
N ILE A 18 5.88 4.28 -6.07
CA ILE A 18 6.69 3.27 -6.77
C ILE A 18 7.85 3.92 -7.53
N GLN A 19 7.65 5.07 -8.21
CA GLN A 19 8.75 5.75 -8.90
C GLN A 19 9.86 6.23 -7.94
N GLN A 20 9.50 6.62 -6.72
CA GLN A 20 10.47 6.97 -5.67
C GLN A 20 11.25 5.77 -5.10
N SER A 21 10.90 4.52 -5.45
CA SER A 21 11.67 3.35 -5.02
C SER A 21 13.03 3.22 -5.73
N LYS A 22 13.26 4.03 -6.78
CA LYS A 22 14.54 4.12 -7.51
C LYS A 22 15.54 5.10 -6.88
N GLU A 23 15.27 5.61 -5.69
CA GLU A 23 16.12 6.56 -4.94
C GLU A 23 17.52 6.00 -4.66
N PRO A 24 18.60 6.83 -4.71
CA PRO A 24 19.99 6.41 -4.43
C PRO A 24 20.18 5.69 -3.09
N ARG A 25 19.31 5.96 -2.10
CA ARG A 25 19.30 5.26 -0.79
C ARG A 25 19.05 3.75 -0.89
N ALA A 26 18.40 3.28 -1.95
CA ALA A 26 18.20 1.85 -2.18
C ALA A 26 19.52 1.13 -2.53
N GLN A 27 20.45 1.83 -3.21
CA GLN A 27 21.76 1.28 -3.60
C GLN A 27 22.67 1.08 -2.38
N ASP A 28 22.55 1.92 -1.35
CA ASP A 28 23.31 1.75 -0.10
C ASP A 28 22.87 0.52 0.70
N LEU A 29 21.60 0.10 0.57
CA LEU A 29 21.10 -1.11 1.24
C LEU A 29 21.72 -2.38 0.65
N ASP A 30 22.18 -2.37 -0.60
CA ASP A 30 22.81 -3.53 -1.24
C ASP A 30 24.19 -3.86 -0.64
N ARG A 31 24.82 -2.91 0.06
CA ARG A 31 26.10 -3.10 0.75
C ARG A 31 25.98 -3.94 2.03
N ILE A 32 24.77 -4.14 2.56
CA ILE A 32 24.55 -4.90 3.80
C ILE A 32 24.92 -6.37 3.57
N ARG A 33 25.87 -6.91 4.36
CA ARG A 33 26.37 -8.28 4.21
C ARG A 33 25.36 -9.36 4.64
N LEU A 34 24.68 -9.16 5.78
CA LEU A 34 23.70 -10.12 6.31
C LEU A 34 22.39 -10.05 5.53
N SER A 35 22.06 -11.13 4.80
CA SER A 35 20.96 -11.18 3.82
C SER A 35 19.58 -10.91 4.42
N THR A 36 19.27 -11.51 5.57
CA THR A 36 17.97 -11.32 6.25
C THR A 36 17.75 -9.85 6.65
N TYR A 37 18.78 -9.22 7.21
CA TYR A 37 18.72 -7.82 7.62
C TYR A 37 18.66 -6.88 6.42
N ARG A 38 19.39 -7.18 5.35
CA ARG A 38 19.29 -6.45 4.08
C ARG A 38 17.86 -6.46 3.54
N THR A 39 17.22 -7.63 3.49
CA THR A 39 15.82 -7.76 3.08
C THR A 39 14.89 -6.99 4.02
N ALA A 40 15.07 -7.10 5.34
CA ALA A 40 14.27 -6.36 6.31
C ALA A 40 14.38 -4.84 6.13
N CYS A 41 15.59 -4.31 5.91
CA CYS A 41 15.81 -2.89 5.64
C CYS A 41 15.13 -2.42 4.36
N LYS A 42 15.18 -3.21 3.28
CA LYS A 42 14.45 -2.92 2.04
C LYS A 42 12.93 -2.92 2.25
N LEU A 43 12.40 -3.91 2.97
CA LEU A 43 10.97 -3.96 3.31
C LEU A 43 10.56 -2.75 4.16
N ARG A 44 11.38 -2.37 5.15
CA ARG A 44 11.13 -1.19 5.99
C ARG A 44 11.15 0.11 5.18
N PHE A 45 12.05 0.23 4.20
CA PHE A 45 12.10 1.37 3.29
C PHE A 45 10.80 1.49 2.48
N VAL A 46 10.34 0.39 1.85
CA VAL A 46 9.08 0.35 1.10
C VAL A 46 7.89 0.65 2.01
N GLN A 47 7.83 0.03 3.19
CA GLN A 47 6.77 0.25 4.17
C GLN A 47 6.67 1.73 4.63
N LYS A 48 7.81 2.40 4.77
CA LYS A 48 7.86 3.83 5.08
C LYS A 48 7.38 4.70 3.93
N LYS A 49 7.89 4.46 2.71
CA LYS A 49 7.49 5.21 1.51
C LYS A 49 5.99 5.07 1.22
N CYS A 50 5.44 3.87 1.31
CA CYS A 50 4.02 3.64 1.07
C CYS A 50 3.13 4.00 2.27
N ASN A 51 3.66 4.60 3.35
CA ASN A 51 2.93 4.89 4.60
C ASN A 51 2.25 3.69 5.27
N LEU A 52 2.54 2.46 4.83
CA LEU A 52 1.96 1.22 5.39
C LEU A 52 2.37 0.97 6.85
N HIS A 53 3.43 1.64 7.31
CA HIS A 53 3.88 1.60 8.70
C HIS A 53 2.91 2.31 9.66
N LEU A 54 1.97 3.10 9.14
CA LEU A 54 0.91 3.79 9.88
C LEU A 54 -0.44 3.06 9.80
N VAL A 55 -0.50 1.93 9.07
CA VAL A 55 -1.73 1.14 8.90
C VAL A 55 -1.77 0.03 9.96
N ASP A 56 -2.73 0.10 10.86
CA ASP A 56 -2.97 -0.96 11.85
C ASP A 56 -3.68 -2.18 11.24
N ILE A 57 -3.48 -3.34 11.87
CA ILE A 57 -4.10 -4.60 11.47
C ILE A 57 -5.63 -4.52 11.41
N TRP A 58 -6.24 -3.72 12.30
CA TRP A 58 -7.68 -3.49 12.29
C TRP A 58 -8.15 -2.88 10.96
N ASN A 59 -7.44 -1.87 10.44
CA ASN A 59 -7.83 -1.21 9.18
C ASN A 59 -7.69 -2.15 7.98
N VAL A 60 -6.68 -3.05 8.03
CA VAL A 60 -6.49 -4.06 6.98
C VAL A 60 -7.65 -5.05 6.99
N ILE A 61 -8.01 -5.59 8.17
CA ILE A 61 -9.15 -6.50 8.32
C ILE A 61 -10.42 -5.83 7.82
N GLU A 62 -10.62 -4.57 8.20
CA GLU A 62 -11.85 -3.86 7.85
C GLU A 62 -11.93 -3.52 6.36
N ALA A 63 -10.82 -3.13 5.74
CA ALA A 63 -10.76 -2.94 4.30
C ALA A 63 -11.03 -4.25 3.52
N LEU A 64 -10.53 -5.38 4.00
CA LEU A 64 -10.81 -6.69 3.38
C LEU A 64 -12.30 -7.05 3.50
N ARG A 65 -12.91 -6.78 4.65
CA ARG A 65 -14.34 -7.03 4.90
C ARG A 65 -15.23 -6.14 4.04
N GLU A 66 -14.95 -4.83 4.00
CA GLU A 66 -15.69 -3.85 3.18
C GLU A 66 -15.63 -4.18 1.68
N ASN A 67 -14.55 -4.81 1.22
CA ASN A 67 -14.37 -5.24 -0.18
C ASN A 67 -14.81 -6.69 -0.45
N ALA A 68 -15.46 -7.34 0.54
CA ALA A 68 -15.93 -8.72 0.50
C ALA A 68 -14.84 -9.75 0.11
N LEU A 69 -13.57 -9.46 0.44
CA LEU A 69 -12.45 -10.37 0.17
C LEU A 69 -12.41 -11.54 1.16
N ASN A 70 -13.03 -11.38 2.33
CA ASN A 70 -13.11 -12.42 3.36
C ASN A 70 -13.99 -13.63 2.99
N ASN A 71 -14.79 -13.52 1.92
CA ASN A 71 -15.68 -14.59 1.43
C ASN A 71 -15.14 -15.31 0.18
N LEU A 72 -14.01 -14.85 -0.36
CA LEU A 72 -13.39 -15.45 -1.54
C LEU A 72 -12.49 -16.59 -1.13
N ASP A 73 -12.31 -17.54 -2.05
CA ASP A 73 -11.22 -18.52 -1.93
C ASP A 73 -9.88 -17.76 -1.88
N PRO A 74 -9.02 -18.01 -0.88
CA PRO A 74 -7.68 -17.41 -0.77
C PRO A 74 -6.81 -17.54 -2.03
N ASN A 75 -7.08 -18.53 -2.88
CA ASN A 75 -6.35 -18.75 -4.12
C ASN A 75 -6.91 -17.96 -5.32
N THR A 76 -8.00 -17.21 -5.13
CA THR A 76 -8.61 -16.40 -6.19
C THR A 76 -7.70 -15.24 -6.56
N GLU A 77 -7.32 -15.14 -7.84
CA GLU A 77 -6.60 -13.99 -8.35
C GLU A 77 -7.47 -12.73 -8.34
N LEU A 78 -6.93 -11.63 -7.79
CA LEU A 78 -7.60 -10.33 -7.78
C LEU A 78 -7.22 -9.53 -9.01
N ASN A 79 -8.23 -8.98 -9.68
CA ASN A 79 -8.00 -8.02 -10.75
C ASN A 79 -7.50 -6.67 -10.19
N VAL A 80 -6.90 -5.86 -11.06
CA VAL A 80 -6.32 -4.55 -10.71
C VAL A 80 -7.38 -3.64 -10.07
N SER A 81 -8.61 -3.63 -10.59
CA SER A 81 -9.68 -2.77 -10.08
C SER A 81 -10.09 -3.09 -8.64
N ARG A 82 -10.12 -4.38 -8.26
CA ARG A 82 -10.43 -4.79 -6.88
C ARG A 82 -9.29 -4.48 -5.94
N LEU A 83 -8.04 -4.65 -6.40
CA LEU A 83 -6.87 -4.23 -5.63
C LEU A 83 -6.90 -2.72 -5.37
N GLU A 84 -7.21 -1.91 -6.38
CA GLU A 84 -7.37 -0.46 -6.25
C GLU A 84 -8.47 -0.08 -5.25
N ALA A 85 -9.61 -0.77 -5.27
CA ALA A 85 -10.69 -0.53 -4.31
C ALA A 85 -10.24 -0.78 -2.86
N VAL A 86 -9.54 -1.89 -2.60
CA VAL A 86 -9.02 -2.22 -1.26
C VAL A 86 -7.99 -1.20 -0.79
N LEU A 87 -7.03 -0.86 -1.65
CA LEU A 87 -6.02 0.16 -1.34
C LEU A 87 -6.69 1.52 -1.07
N SER A 88 -7.72 1.86 -1.83
CA SER A 88 -8.48 3.09 -1.62
C SER A 88 -9.15 3.13 -0.25
N THR A 89 -9.77 2.03 0.19
CA THR A 89 -10.35 1.93 1.53
C THR A 89 -9.28 2.14 2.62
N ILE A 90 -8.13 1.48 2.50
CA ILE A 90 -7.03 1.59 3.47
C ILE A 90 -6.51 3.03 3.56
N PHE A 91 -6.17 3.64 2.42
CA PHE A 91 -5.61 4.99 2.40
C PHE A 91 -6.64 6.07 2.74
N TYR A 92 -7.91 5.86 2.43
CA TYR A 92 -8.98 6.75 2.85
C TYR A 92 -9.11 6.79 4.37
N GLN A 93 -9.09 5.63 5.04
CA GLN A 93 -9.10 5.57 6.50
C GLN A 93 -7.82 6.13 7.12
N LEU A 94 -6.66 5.96 6.47
CA LEU A 94 -5.39 6.54 6.90
C LEU A 94 -5.44 8.08 6.87
N ASN A 95 -5.88 8.67 5.76
CA ASN A 95 -5.89 10.13 5.55
C ASN A 95 -6.79 10.85 6.57
N LYS A 96 -7.86 10.21 7.04
CA LYS A 96 -8.71 10.77 8.11
C LYS A 96 -7.99 10.97 9.44
N ARG A 97 -6.92 10.21 9.70
CA ARG A 97 -6.17 10.23 10.96
C ARG A 97 -4.91 11.08 10.89
N MET A 98 -4.49 11.50 9.70
CA MET A 98 -3.30 12.34 9.56
C MET A 98 -3.65 13.81 9.84
N PRO A 99 -2.85 14.54 10.63
CA PRO A 99 -3.01 15.98 10.78
C PRO A 99 -2.90 16.65 9.41
N THR A 100 -3.89 17.43 9.03
CA THR A 100 -3.80 18.30 7.85
C THR A 100 -2.93 19.50 8.20
N THR A 101 -1.64 19.45 7.89
CA THR A 101 -0.76 20.64 7.87
C THR A 101 -0.92 21.39 6.56
#